data_AF-A0A352F3F7-F1
#
_entry.id   AF-A0A352F3F7-F1
#
_cell.length_a   1.000
_cell.length_b   1.000
_cell.length_c   1.000
_cell.angle_alpha   90.00
_cell.angle_beta   90.00
_cell.angle_gamma   90.00
#
_symmetry.space_group_name_H-M   'P 1'
#
loop_
_entity.id
_entity.type
_entity.pdbx_description
1 polymer ?
#
loop_
_entity_poly.entity_id
_entity_poly.type
_entity_poly.pdbx_seq_one_letter_code
_entity_poly.pdbx_strand_id
1 'polypeptide(L)' 'MVLRAEENAADKEEDAKAPPSAIEGEDYYFEGPLMVFTEPFLLRRGICCESGCRHCPYGFSKNSS' A
#
# COMPACT_ATOMS: atom_id res chain seq x y z
N MET A 1 43.61 -28.17 7.62
CA MET A 1 42.86 -27.06 8.25
C MET A 1 42.18 -26.28 7.15
N VAL A 2 40.97 -26.71 6.77
CA VAL A 2 40.09 -25.96 5.86
C VAL A 2 39.13 -25.18 6.74
N LEU A 3 39.26 -23.85 6.71
CA LEU A 3 38.30 -22.94 7.31
C LEU A 3 36.98 -23.08 6.56
N ARG A 4 35.90 -23.40 7.27
CA ARG A 4 34.53 -23.13 6.85
C ARG A 4 33.77 -22.57 8.04
N ALA A 5 33.86 -21.26 8.19
CA ALA A 5 32.85 -20.47 8.85
C ALA A 5 31.73 -20.26 7.84
N GLU A 6 30.54 -20.79 8.09
CA GLU A 6 29.31 -20.39 7.40
C GLU A 6 28.28 -20.02 8.46
N GLU A 7 28.53 -18.85 9.06
CA GLU A 7 27.59 -18.05 9.84
C GLU A 7 27.21 -16.82 8.98
N ASN A 8 26.01 -16.81 8.39
CA ASN A 8 25.22 -15.58 8.14
C ASN A 8 23.86 -15.98 7.55
N ALA A 9 22.78 -15.98 8.34
CA ALA A 9 21.94 -14.80 8.56
C ALA A 9 21.36 -14.26 7.24
N ALA A 10 20.44 -15.01 6.64
CA ALA A 10 19.50 -14.44 5.68
C ALA A 10 18.52 -13.57 6.49
N ASP A 11 18.89 -12.30 6.54
CA ASP A 11 18.18 -11.21 7.19
C ASP A 11 16.71 -11.16 6.74
N LYS A 12 15.90 -11.06 7.77
CA LYS A 12 14.45 -10.96 7.75
C LYS A 12 14.16 -9.51 7.42
N GLU A 13 13.81 -9.22 6.16
CA GLU A 13 13.46 -7.86 5.73
C GLU A 13 12.09 -7.46 6.30
N GLU A 14 12.10 -7.12 7.59
CA GLU A 14 11.11 -6.37 8.34
C GLU A 14 11.27 -4.89 7.97
N ASP A 15 10.71 -4.45 6.83
CA ASP A 15 10.68 -3.01 6.48
C ASP A 15 9.56 -2.31 7.25
N ALA A 16 9.80 -2.10 8.55
CA ALA A 16 9.09 -1.14 9.39
C ALA A 16 9.51 0.30 9.04
N LYS A 17 9.33 0.70 7.78
CA LYS A 17 9.71 2.03 7.30
C LYS A 17 8.50 2.96 7.34
N ALA A 18 8.76 4.21 7.75
CA ALA A 18 7.86 5.35 7.87
C ALA A 18 6.66 5.35 6.88
N PRO A 19 5.49 5.94 7.23
CA PRO A 19 4.30 5.90 6.38
C PRO A 19 4.70 6.25 4.95
N PRO A 20 4.48 5.33 3.99
CA PRO A 20 5.05 5.46 2.67
C PRO A 20 4.54 6.76 2.09
N SER A 21 5.48 7.61 1.70
CA SER A 21 5.21 8.75 0.85
C SER A 21 4.40 8.21 -0.32
N ALA A 22 3.12 8.59 -0.41
CA ALA A 22 2.24 8.04 -1.44
C ALA A 22 2.90 8.27 -2.81
N ILE A 23 3.10 7.21 -3.57
CA ILE A 23 3.82 7.23 -4.84
C ILE A 23 2.82 7.54 -5.96
N GLU A 24 3.06 8.60 -6.71
CA GLU A 24 2.26 8.93 -7.89
C GLU A 24 2.41 7.83 -8.96
N GLY A 25 1.29 7.34 -9.48
CA GLY A 25 1.22 6.21 -10.40
C GLY A 25 0.95 4.86 -9.72
N GLU A 26 1.23 4.72 -8.42
CA GLU A 26 1.05 3.45 -7.69
C GLU A 26 -0.02 3.57 -6.60
N ASP A 27 0.08 4.58 -5.73
CA ASP A 27 -0.88 4.86 -4.65
C ASP A 27 -2.02 5.81 -5.07
N TYR A 28 -1.73 6.71 -5.98
CA TYR A 28 -2.71 7.62 -6.56
C TYR A 28 -2.22 8.11 -7.91
N TYR A 29 -3.13 8.57 -8.74
CA TYR A 29 -2.82 9.23 -9.99
C TYR A 29 -3.77 10.40 -10.21
N PHE A 30 -3.35 11.34 -11.05
CA PHE A 30 -4.20 12.44 -11.46
C PHE A 30 -4.90 12.11 -12.78
N GLU A 31 -6.22 12.24 -12.77
CA GLU A 31 -7.07 12.17 -13.96
C GLU A 31 -7.58 13.60 -14.21
N GLY A 32 -6.75 14.38 -14.90
CA GLY A 32 -6.96 15.82 -15.08
C GLY A 32 -6.86 16.60 -13.76
N PRO A 33 -7.89 17.36 -13.36
CA PRO A 33 -7.89 18.09 -12.08
C PRO A 33 -8.27 17.22 -10.87
N LEU A 34 -8.58 15.93 -11.08
CA LEU A 34 -9.05 15.02 -10.04
C LEU A 34 -7.93 14.10 -9.58
N MET A 35 -7.73 14.00 -8.26
CA MET A 35 -6.84 13.02 -7.65
C MET A 35 -7.61 11.71 -7.41
N VAL A 36 -7.16 10.62 -8.02
CA VAL A 36 -7.76 9.28 -7.89
C VAL A 36 -6.83 8.40 -7.07
N PHE A 37 -7.30 7.96 -5.91
CA PHE A 37 -6.58 7.01 -5.06
C PHE A 37 -6.79 5.58 -5.55
N THR A 38 -5.72 4.78 -5.49
CA THR A 38 -5.74 3.37 -5.85
C THR A 38 -6.00 2.48 -4.63
N GLU A 39 -6.26 1.21 -4.89
CA GLU A 39 -6.48 0.18 -3.87
C GLU A 39 -5.32 0.05 -2.85
N PRO A 40 -4.03 -0.02 -3.23
CA PRO A 40 -2.92 -0.15 -2.27
C PRO A 40 -2.82 1.04 -1.30
N PHE A 41 -3.11 2.26 -1.76
CA PHE A 41 -3.13 3.43 -0.86
C PHE A 41 -4.22 3.31 0.20
N LEU A 42 -5.42 2.90 -0.21
CA LEU A 42 -6.55 2.68 0.70
C LEU A 42 -6.29 1.52 1.66
N LEU A 43 -5.55 0.49 1.22
CA LEU A 43 -5.16 -0.65 2.03
C LEU A 43 -4.10 -0.28 3.07
N ARG A 44 -3.08 0.48 2.67
CA ARG A 44 -2.04 1.04 3.57
C ARG A 44 -2.64 1.97 4.63
N ARG A 45 -3.68 2.71 4.26
CA ARG A 45 -4.43 3.58 5.18
C ARG A 45 -5.12 2.78 6.30
N GLY A 46 -5.46 1.52 6.05
CA GLY A 46 -6.01 0.60 7.06
C GLY A 46 -7.41 0.94 7.55
N ILE A 47 -8.11 1.91 6.94
CA ILE A 47 -9.47 2.30 7.33
C ILE A 47 -10.33 2.69 6.14
N CYS A 48 -11.55 2.15 6.09
CA CYS A 48 -12.57 2.48 5.10
C CYS A 48 -13.15 3.89 5.36
N CYS A 49 -13.25 4.70 4.31
CA CYS A 49 -13.79 6.07 4.38
C CYS A 49 -15.30 6.15 4.10
N GLU A 50 -15.96 5.02 3.81
CA GLU A 50 -17.40 4.93 3.49
C GLU A 50 -17.86 5.94 2.42
N SER A 51 -16.96 6.32 1.52
CA SER A 51 -17.22 7.32 0.48
C SER A 51 -17.69 6.70 -0.84
N GLY A 52 -17.63 5.37 -0.99
CA GLY A 52 -18.05 4.67 -2.21
C GLY A 52 -17.07 4.84 -3.37
N CYS A 53 -15.76 4.81 -3.09
CA CYS A 53 -14.72 4.90 -4.11
C CYS A 53 -14.70 3.67 -5.04
N ARG A 54 -14.30 3.87 -6.31
CA ARG A 54 -14.28 2.81 -7.33
C ARG A 54 -13.26 1.71 -7.06
N HIS A 55 -12.12 2.06 -6.46
CA HIS A 55 -11.05 1.12 -6.10
C HIS A 55 -11.07 0.77 -4.61
N CYS A 56 -12.27 0.63 -4.02
CA CYS A 56 -12.38 0.34 -2.60
C CYS A 56 -11.91 -1.10 -2.29
N PRO A 57 -10.82 -1.30 -1.54
CA PRO A 57 -10.38 -2.64 -1.14
C PRO A 57 -11.40 -3.35 -0.25
N TYR A 58 -12.22 -2.58 0.47
CA TYR A 58 -13.25 -3.09 1.37
C TYR A 58 -14.57 -3.42 0.66
N GLY A 59 -14.68 -3.24 -0.65
CA GLY A 59 -15.90 -3.48 -1.41
C GLY A 59 -17.07 -2.55 -1.04
N PHE A 60 -16.79 -1.43 -0.35
CA PHE A 60 -17.82 -0.50 0.06
C PHE A 60 -18.35 0.28 -1.16
N SER A 61 -19.62 0.04 -1.49
CA SER A 61 -20.33 0.73 -2.57
C SER A 61 -21.47 1.53 -1.96
N LYS A 62 -21.42 2.87 -2.07
CA LYS A 62 -22.53 3.75 -1.69
C LYS A 62 -23.61 3.64 -2.78
N ASN A 63 -24.38 2.56 -2.75
CA ASN A 63 -25.66 2.53 -3.43
C ASN A 63 -26.65 3.30 -2.55
N SER A 64 -27.05 4.48 -3.02
CA SER A 64 -28.16 5.23 -2.44
C SER A 64 -29.42 4.78 -3.17
N SER A 65 -30.28 4.01 -2.51
CA SER A 65 -31.70 3.88 -2.88
C SER A 65 -32.54 4.82 -2.03
#